data_AF-A0A5S9BFM8-F1
#
_entry.id   AF-A0A5S9BFM8-F1
#
_cell.length_a   1.000
_cell.length_b   1.000
_cell.length_c   1.000
_cell.angle_alpha   90.00
_cell.angle_beta   90.00
_cell.angle_gamma   90.00
#
_symmetry.space_group_name_H-M   'P 1'
#
loop_
_entity.id
_entity.type
_entity.pdbx_description
1 polymer ?
#
loop_
_entity_poly.entity_id
_entity_poly.type
_entity_poly.pdbx_seq_one_letter_code
_entity_poly.pdbx_strand_id
1 'polypeptide(L)'
;MSTFHFQMGSSLYNPPPFAYSQISSSSSSSSLLFLGSNLHQPSNCYPSLSRSSNLSKNSSFPAKFNEDKIRSLKSSRIFRVSCIAESAKGSEEEVVKEKSVSVILLAGGKGKRMGASMPKQYLPLLGQPIALHSFYTFSKMAEVKEIVVVCDPSYQDIFEDAKHNILVELKFALPGKERQDSVYSGLEAVDPNSELVCIHDSARPLVLAGDVAKVLQDGSRIGAAVLGVPAKATIKEANAESFVVKTLDRKTLWEMQTPQVIKPDLLKSGFELVNREGLEVTDDVSIVEHLRHPVYITEGSYTNIKVTTPDDLLLAERILNPVA
;
A
#
# COMPACT_ATOMS: atom_id res chain seq x y z
N MET A 1 52.15 -44.00 39.43
CA MET A 1 51.30 -44.19 40.62
C MET A 1 50.31 -43.04 40.65
N SER A 2 48.99 -43.15 40.55
CA SER A 2 48.06 -44.24 40.23
C SER A 2 46.80 -43.57 39.68
N THR A 3 46.22 -44.24 38.70
CA THR A 3 44.85 -44.16 38.15
C THR A 3 43.74 -44.21 39.22
N PHE A 4 42.55 -43.64 38.94
CA PHE A 4 41.28 -44.41 38.90
C PHE A 4 40.13 -43.64 38.18
N HIS A 5 39.46 -44.40 37.32
CA HIS A 5 38.21 -44.16 36.58
C HIS A 5 36.97 -44.29 37.49
N PHE A 6 35.84 -43.62 37.15
CA PHE A 6 34.59 -44.29 36.73
C PHE A 6 33.55 -43.31 36.14
N GLN A 7 32.55 -43.90 35.48
CA GLN A 7 31.76 -43.42 34.34
C GLN A 7 30.23 -43.41 34.66
N MET A 8 29.46 -42.82 33.74
CA MET A 8 28.04 -43.07 33.36
C MET A 8 26.91 -42.18 33.92
N GLY A 9 26.07 -41.68 33.00
CA GLY A 9 24.72 -41.19 33.29
C GLY A 9 24.09 -40.25 32.26
N SER A 10 23.80 -40.75 31.05
CA SER A 10 23.06 -40.08 29.96
C SER A 10 21.54 -40.01 30.20
N SER A 11 20.89 -38.90 29.83
CA SER A 11 19.47 -38.91 29.40
C SER A 11 19.21 -37.80 28.38
N LEU A 12 18.86 -38.22 27.17
CA LEU A 12 18.51 -37.40 26.01
C LEU A 12 16.98 -37.28 25.93
N TYR A 13 16.51 -36.05 25.71
CA TYR A 13 15.13 -35.75 25.33
C TYR A 13 14.95 -36.00 23.81
N ASN A 14 13.99 -36.83 23.42
CA ASN A 14 13.55 -37.01 22.04
C ASN A 14 12.01 -36.99 21.98
N PRO A 15 11.38 -36.11 21.17
CA PRO A 15 9.94 -36.20 20.87
C PRO A 15 9.66 -37.23 19.74
N PRO A 16 8.44 -37.78 19.65
CA PRO A 16 8.13 -38.91 18.76
C PRO A 16 7.84 -38.47 17.30
N PRO A 17 8.07 -39.36 16.31
CA PRO A 17 7.72 -39.10 14.92
C PRO A 17 6.26 -39.45 14.61
N PHE A 18 5.60 -38.58 13.85
CA PHE A 18 4.30 -38.85 13.23
C PHE A 18 4.44 -39.87 12.09
N ALA A 19 3.65 -40.93 12.15
CA ALA A 19 3.59 -41.98 11.14
C ALA A 19 2.80 -41.52 9.90
N TYR A 20 3.43 -41.66 8.72
CA TYR A 20 2.77 -41.61 7.42
C TYR A 20 2.24 -43.01 7.09
N SER A 21 0.92 -43.18 6.99
CA SER A 21 0.31 -44.34 6.34
C SER A 21 0.08 -44.05 4.87
N GLN A 22 0.73 -44.82 4.00
CA GLN A 22 0.42 -44.89 2.58
C GLN A 22 -0.97 -45.49 2.39
N ILE A 23 -1.82 -44.83 1.61
CA ILE A 23 -2.99 -45.45 0.99
C ILE A 23 -2.82 -45.35 -0.52
N SER A 24 -2.77 -46.52 -1.14
CA SER A 24 -2.87 -46.76 -2.56
C SER A 24 -4.26 -46.40 -3.09
N SER A 25 -4.33 -45.81 -4.28
CA SER A 25 -5.56 -45.82 -5.06
C SER A 25 -5.25 -46.03 -6.54
N SER A 26 -5.62 -47.21 -7.03
CA SER A 26 -5.74 -47.56 -8.43
C SER A 26 -7.18 -47.31 -8.92
N SER A 27 -7.26 -46.72 -10.12
CA SER A 27 -8.23 -46.98 -11.20
C SER A 27 -9.75 -46.70 -11.06
N SER A 28 -10.21 -45.93 -12.05
CA SER A 28 -11.40 -46.12 -12.93
C SER A 28 -12.82 -45.65 -12.53
N SER A 29 -13.28 -44.64 -13.28
CA SER A 29 -14.48 -44.58 -14.16
C SER A 29 -15.92 -44.55 -13.61
N SER A 30 -16.70 -43.59 -14.18
CA SER A 30 -18.17 -43.52 -14.36
C SER A 30 -19.03 -43.36 -13.08
N SER A 31 -20.15 -42.63 -13.02
CA SER A 31 -21.11 -42.11 -14.02
C SER A 31 -22.06 -41.10 -13.34
N LEU A 32 -22.67 -40.23 -14.16
CA LEU A 32 -23.83 -39.37 -13.87
C LEU A 32 -25.03 -40.13 -13.29
N LEU A 33 -25.78 -39.55 -12.35
CA LEU A 33 -27.23 -39.69 -12.24
C LEU A 33 -27.89 -38.49 -11.52
N PHE A 34 -28.95 -37.98 -12.16
CA PHE A 34 -29.93 -36.98 -11.72
C PHE A 34 -30.93 -37.57 -10.72
N LEU A 35 -31.39 -36.77 -9.75
CA LEU A 35 -32.70 -36.76 -9.04
C LEU A 35 -32.54 -35.69 -7.92
N GLY A 36 -33.38 -34.69 -7.68
CA GLY A 36 -34.80 -34.50 -7.94
C GLY A 36 -35.49 -34.17 -6.61
N SER A 37 -36.19 -33.02 -6.57
CA SER A 37 -37.33 -32.62 -5.69
C SER A 37 -37.13 -32.11 -4.23
N ASN A 38 -37.39 -30.80 -4.09
CA ASN A 38 -38.45 -30.10 -3.31
C ASN A 38 -38.54 -30.13 -1.76
N LEU A 39 -39.14 -29.02 -1.27
CA LEU A 39 -39.69 -28.67 0.07
C LEU A 39 -38.66 -27.96 0.98
N HIS A 40 -38.90 -26.82 1.65
CA HIS A 40 -40.11 -26.05 1.96
C HIS A 40 -39.68 -24.61 2.38
N GLN A 41 -40.47 -23.60 2.01
CA GLN A 41 -40.45 -22.26 2.64
C GLN A 41 -41.06 -22.32 4.06
N PRO A 42 -40.80 -21.30 4.89
CA PRO A 42 -41.95 -20.54 5.39
C PRO A 42 -41.80 -19.03 5.29
N SER A 43 -42.96 -18.40 5.21
CA SER A 43 -43.25 -16.98 5.06
C SER A 43 -43.49 -16.26 6.39
N ASN A 44 -43.34 -14.93 6.33
CA ASN A 44 -43.96 -13.88 7.13
C ASN A 44 -43.62 -13.73 8.63
N CYS A 45 -43.14 -12.54 9.00
CA CYS A 45 -43.95 -11.55 9.74
C CYS A 45 -43.24 -10.18 9.82
N TYR A 46 -43.85 -9.16 9.23
CA TYR A 46 -43.62 -7.75 9.57
C TYR A 46 -44.43 -7.38 10.81
N PRO A 47 -44.04 -6.30 11.52
CA PRO A 47 -45.02 -5.32 11.93
C PRO A 47 -44.66 -3.92 11.43
N SER A 48 -45.61 -3.36 10.70
CA SER A 48 -45.83 -1.92 10.50
C SER A 48 -46.45 -1.30 11.76
N LEU A 49 -46.21 0.01 11.94
CA LEU A 49 -47.00 1.06 12.63
C LEU A 49 -46.01 2.00 13.35
N SER A 50 -46.15 3.31 13.49
CA SER A 50 -46.90 4.37 12.81
C SER A 50 -46.50 5.68 13.51
N ARG A 51 -46.12 6.70 12.73
CA ARG A 51 -46.29 8.16 12.86
C ARG A 51 -46.55 8.85 14.24
N SER A 52 -45.98 10.06 14.29
CA SER A 52 -46.22 11.23 15.17
C SER A 52 -45.31 11.30 16.41
N SER A 53 -44.74 12.43 16.82
CA SER A 53 -45.10 13.84 16.63
C SER A 53 -43.88 14.75 16.88
N ASN A 54 -43.93 15.94 16.27
CA ASN A 54 -43.06 17.07 16.57
C ASN A 54 -43.19 17.50 18.03
N LEU A 55 -42.06 17.75 18.71
CA LEU A 55 -42.03 18.70 19.82
C LEU A 55 -40.66 19.36 19.94
N SER A 56 -40.67 20.66 19.61
CA SER A 56 -39.68 21.66 19.98
C SER A 56 -39.50 21.74 21.49
N LYS A 57 -38.25 21.78 21.97
CA LYS A 57 -37.91 22.55 23.18
C LYS A 57 -36.55 23.21 23.04
N ASN A 58 -36.61 24.53 22.96
CA ASN A 58 -35.56 25.46 23.36
C ASN A 58 -35.00 25.07 24.73
N SER A 59 -33.67 25.10 24.88
CA SER A 59 -33.07 25.38 26.17
C SER A 59 -31.96 26.42 25.98
N SER A 60 -32.25 27.58 26.55
CA SER A 60 -31.46 28.78 26.64
C SER A 60 -30.81 28.88 28.02
N PHE A 61 -29.70 29.64 28.06
CA PHE A 61 -29.04 30.29 29.22
C PHE A 61 -27.87 29.57 29.91
N PRO A 62 -26.91 30.32 30.50
CA PRO A 62 -26.42 31.66 30.13
C PRO A 62 -24.88 31.78 30.12
N ALA A 63 -24.39 32.70 29.29
CA ALA A 63 -23.07 33.30 29.43
C ALA A 63 -23.01 34.18 30.69
N LYS A 64 -21.96 34.02 31.50
CA LYS A 64 -21.53 35.02 32.49
C LYS A 64 -20.13 35.47 32.14
N PHE A 65 -20.07 36.67 31.55
CA PHE A 65 -18.90 37.54 31.55
C PHE A 65 -18.58 37.94 32.99
N ASN A 66 -17.29 37.96 33.34
CA ASN A 66 -16.78 38.64 34.51
C ASN A 66 -15.55 39.45 34.06
N GLU A 67 -15.76 40.75 33.85
CA GLU A 67 -14.69 41.74 33.82
C GLU A 67 -14.28 41.99 35.27
N ASP A 68 -13.01 41.76 35.61
CA ASP A 68 -12.29 42.48 36.68
C ASP A 68 -10.88 41.90 36.84
N LYS A 69 -9.91 42.48 36.12
CA LYS A 69 -8.55 42.77 36.62
C LYS A 69 -7.69 43.37 35.50
N ILE A 70 -7.77 44.69 35.37
CA ILE A 70 -6.66 45.49 34.83
C ILE A 70 -5.82 45.95 36.02
N ARG A 71 -4.58 45.48 36.12
CA ARG A 71 -3.44 46.30 36.57
C ARG A 71 -2.12 45.56 36.38
N SER A 72 -1.19 46.29 35.76
CA SER A 72 0.26 46.09 35.77
C SER A 72 0.80 44.99 34.85
N LEU A 73 1.32 45.39 33.69
CA LEU A 73 2.77 45.35 33.40
C LEU A 73 3.09 45.99 32.04
N LYS A 74 3.68 47.18 32.15
CA LYS A 74 4.71 47.84 31.34
C LYS A 74 5.06 47.26 29.95
N SER A 75 4.83 48.11 28.94
CA SER A 75 5.74 48.47 27.85
C SER A 75 6.48 47.35 27.11
N SER A 76 5.91 46.94 25.97
CA SER A 76 6.67 46.45 24.82
C SER A 76 5.95 46.86 23.53
N ARG A 77 6.74 47.38 22.58
CA ARG A 77 6.28 47.96 21.32
C ARG A 77 5.46 46.94 20.51
N ILE A 78 4.19 47.22 20.28
CA ILE A 78 3.35 46.45 19.36
C ILE A 78 3.73 46.89 17.93
N PHE A 79 4.45 46.04 17.21
CA PHE A 79 4.53 46.15 15.76
C PHE A 79 3.15 45.83 15.19
N ARG A 80 2.45 46.83 14.66
CA ARG A 80 1.27 46.62 13.81
C ARG A 80 1.76 46.04 12.48
N VAL A 81 1.76 44.71 12.36
CA VAL A 81 1.78 44.06 11.05
C VAL A 81 0.35 44.14 10.51
N SER A 82 0.12 45.07 9.58
CA SER A 82 -1.10 45.09 8.77
C SER A 82 -0.98 43.99 7.72
N CYS A 83 -1.52 42.81 8.00
CA CYS A 83 -1.71 41.80 6.97
C CYS A 83 -2.81 42.30 6.04
N ILE A 84 -2.44 42.74 4.85
CA ILE A 84 -3.38 42.86 3.74
C ILE A 84 -3.76 41.42 3.41
N ALA A 85 -5.01 41.05 3.71
CA ALA A 85 -5.58 39.82 3.25
C ALA A 85 -5.73 39.93 1.73
N GLU A 86 -4.71 39.47 1.00
CA GLU A 86 -4.90 39.11 -0.40
C GLU A 86 -5.86 37.92 -0.42
N SER A 87 -7.08 38.21 -0.85
CA SER A 87 -8.09 37.23 -1.20
C SER A 87 -7.43 36.16 -2.06
N ALA A 88 -7.37 34.93 -1.55
CA ALA A 88 -6.91 33.77 -2.29
C ALA A 88 -7.70 33.70 -3.61
N LYS A 89 -7.03 34.09 -4.70
CA LYS A 89 -7.46 33.75 -6.05
C LYS A 89 -7.47 32.23 -6.13
N GLY A 90 -8.52 31.68 -6.73
CA GLY A 90 -8.77 30.24 -6.80
C GLY A 90 -7.51 29.47 -7.17
N SER A 91 -7.29 28.36 -6.47
CA SER A 91 -6.26 27.39 -6.83
C SER A 91 -6.51 26.96 -8.27
N GLU A 92 -5.69 27.45 -9.20
CA GLU A 92 -5.49 26.73 -10.45
C GLU A 92 -5.00 25.33 -10.02
N GLU A 93 -5.84 24.31 -10.18
CA GLU A 93 -5.41 22.93 -9.97
C GLU A 93 -4.24 22.69 -10.90
N GLU A 94 -3.04 22.58 -10.34
CA GLU A 94 -1.81 22.35 -11.10
C GLU A 94 -1.89 20.95 -11.70
N VAL A 95 -2.35 20.86 -12.96
CA VAL A 95 -2.54 19.60 -13.67
C VAL A 95 -1.18 19.06 -14.09
N VAL A 96 -0.89 17.79 -13.73
CA VAL A 96 0.31 17.10 -14.18
C VAL A 96 0.26 16.93 -15.70
N LYS A 97 1.32 17.35 -16.37
CA LYS A 97 1.40 17.38 -17.83
C LYS A 97 1.28 15.98 -18.43
N GLU A 98 0.64 15.89 -19.59
CA GLU A 98 0.60 14.64 -20.36
C GLU A 98 2.01 14.13 -20.68
N LYS A 99 2.20 12.81 -20.65
CA LYS A 99 3.47 12.15 -20.99
C LYS A 99 4.69 12.72 -20.25
N SER A 100 4.51 13.08 -18.97
CA SER A 100 5.56 13.62 -18.09
C SER A 100 6.01 12.65 -17.00
N VAL A 101 5.31 11.53 -16.80
CA VAL A 101 5.56 10.59 -15.70
C VAL A 101 6.16 9.29 -16.21
N SER A 102 7.26 8.84 -15.61
CA SER A 102 7.77 7.47 -15.75
C SER A 102 7.27 6.61 -14.59
N VAL A 103 6.61 5.50 -14.89
CA VAL A 103 6.17 4.54 -13.87
C VAL A 103 7.24 3.45 -13.70
N ILE A 104 7.67 3.20 -12.47
CA ILE A 104 8.47 2.02 -12.12
C ILE A 104 7.51 0.99 -11.50
N LEU A 105 7.23 -0.08 -12.24
CA LEU A 105 6.35 -1.15 -11.79
C LEU A 105 7.18 -2.32 -11.24
N LEU A 106 7.20 -2.47 -9.91
CA LEU A 106 8.00 -3.48 -9.24
C LEU A 106 7.33 -4.86 -9.30
N ALA A 107 7.90 -5.78 -10.09
CA ALA A 107 7.41 -7.13 -10.33
C ALA A 107 8.47 -8.24 -10.11
N GLY A 108 9.60 -7.91 -9.46
CA GLY A 108 10.71 -8.85 -9.22
C GLY A 108 10.61 -9.74 -7.98
N GLY A 109 9.61 -9.52 -7.11
CA GLY A 109 9.55 -10.19 -5.81
C GLY A 109 9.33 -11.70 -5.92
N LYS A 110 10.14 -12.52 -5.23
CA LYS A 110 10.08 -14.00 -5.32
C LYS A 110 8.90 -14.68 -4.60
N GLY A 111 8.01 -13.93 -3.93
CA GLY A 111 6.73 -14.47 -3.43
C GLY A 111 6.78 -15.59 -2.36
N LYS A 112 7.85 -15.71 -1.54
CA LYS A 112 8.07 -16.82 -0.59
C LYS A 112 6.91 -17.17 0.36
N ARG A 113 6.01 -16.22 0.67
CA ARG A 113 4.89 -16.39 1.61
C ARG A 113 3.64 -17.06 1.02
N MET A 114 3.56 -17.21 -0.30
CA MET A 114 2.37 -17.73 -0.99
C MET A 114 2.40 -19.24 -1.24
N GLY A 115 3.52 -19.92 -1.01
CA GLY A 115 3.66 -21.37 -1.24
C GLY A 115 3.44 -21.82 -2.70
N ALA A 116 3.29 -20.88 -3.63
CA ALA A 116 3.02 -21.15 -5.05
C ALA A 116 4.30 -21.48 -5.82
N SER A 117 4.15 -22.22 -6.93
CA SER A 117 5.23 -22.51 -7.89
C SER A 117 5.71 -21.28 -8.67
N MET A 118 4.95 -20.19 -8.62
CA MET A 118 5.16 -18.96 -9.36
C MET A 118 5.10 -17.74 -8.41
N PRO A 119 5.87 -16.67 -8.66
CA PRO A 119 5.75 -15.43 -7.90
C PRO A 119 4.33 -14.88 -7.92
N LYS A 120 3.90 -14.40 -6.76
CA LYS A 120 2.50 -14.04 -6.49
C LYS A 120 1.91 -13.00 -7.44
N GLN A 121 2.72 -12.05 -7.92
CA GLN A 121 2.28 -11.00 -8.84
C GLN A 121 1.91 -11.55 -10.23
N TYR A 122 2.22 -12.81 -10.52
CA TYR A 122 1.85 -13.49 -11.77
C TYR A 122 0.73 -14.50 -11.59
N LEU A 123 0.24 -14.70 -10.36
CA LEU A 123 -0.94 -15.53 -10.14
C LEU A 123 -2.17 -14.88 -10.80
N PRO A 124 -3.09 -15.70 -11.34
CA PRO A 124 -4.31 -15.19 -11.93
C PRO A 124 -5.24 -14.61 -10.86
N LEU A 125 -5.72 -13.39 -11.12
CA LEU A 125 -6.80 -12.72 -10.42
C LEU A 125 -7.92 -12.49 -11.44
N LEU A 126 -9.00 -13.27 -11.33
CA LEU A 126 -10.07 -13.33 -12.33
C LEU A 126 -9.57 -13.61 -13.76
N GLY A 127 -8.62 -14.55 -13.88
CA GLY A 127 -8.04 -14.97 -15.17
C GLY A 127 -6.92 -14.08 -15.72
N GLN A 128 -6.62 -12.95 -15.08
CA GLN A 128 -5.56 -12.04 -15.47
C GLN A 128 -4.44 -12.00 -14.41
N PRO A 129 -3.15 -12.07 -14.77
CA PRO A 129 -2.05 -11.91 -13.83
C PRO A 129 -2.21 -10.64 -12.96
N ILE A 130 -2.00 -10.77 -11.65
CA ILE A 130 -2.13 -9.65 -10.68
C ILE A 130 -1.39 -8.39 -11.16
N ALA A 131 -0.15 -8.54 -11.65
CA ALA A 131 0.67 -7.43 -12.11
C ALA A 131 0.02 -6.64 -13.26
N LEU A 132 -0.74 -7.31 -14.13
CA LEU A 132 -1.35 -6.67 -15.28
C LEU A 132 -2.51 -5.73 -14.91
N HIS A 133 -3.16 -5.92 -13.76
CA HIS A 133 -4.26 -5.01 -13.34
C HIS A 133 -3.76 -3.58 -13.10
N SER A 134 -2.67 -3.43 -12.33
CA SER A 134 -2.07 -2.11 -12.10
C SER A 134 -1.37 -1.58 -13.36
N PHE A 135 -0.70 -2.45 -14.12
CA PHE A 135 -0.13 -2.11 -15.44
C PHE A 135 -1.16 -1.49 -16.39
N TYR A 136 -2.35 -2.09 -16.51
CA TYR A 136 -3.43 -1.54 -17.34
C TYR A 136 -4.03 -0.26 -16.78
N THR A 137 -3.97 -0.04 -15.47
CA THR A 137 -4.39 1.23 -14.88
C THR A 137 -3.44 2.35 -15.32
N PHE A 138 -2.12 2.18 -15.14
CA PHE A 138 -1.13 3.18 -15.55
C PHE A 138 -1.09 3.40 -17.06
N SER A 139 -1.23 2.35 -17.86
CA SER A 139 -1.11 2.47 -19.32
C SER A 139 -2.23 3.27 -19.99
N LYS A 140 -3.34 3.47 -19.28
CA LYS A 140 -4.49 4.27 -19.73
C LYS A 140 -4.43 5.72 -19.26
N MET A 141 -3.47 6.08 -18.41
CA MET A 141 -3.33 7.45 -17.89
C MET A 141 -2.58 8.33 -18.90
N ALA A 142 -3.06 9.57 -19.09
CA ALA A 142 -2.50 10.51 -20.07
C ALA A 142 -1.13 11.05 -19.63
N GLU A 143 -0.95 11.20 -18.33
CA GLU A 143 0.27 11.67 -17.66
C GLU A 143 1.43 10.67 -17.83
N VAL A 144 1.12 9.37 -17.95
CA VAL A 144 2.11 8.30 -18.02
C VAL A 144 2.74 8.24 -19.40
N LYS A 145 4.04 8.53 -19.44
CA LYS A 145 4.91 8.47 -20.63
C LYS A 145 5.29 7.04 -20.97
N GLU A 146 5.75 6.31 -19.95
CA GLU A 146 6.32 4.98 -20.06
C GLU A 146 6.10 4.19 -18.77
N ILE A 147 6.20 2.86 -18.89
CA ILE A 147 6.22 1.94 -17.77
C ILE A 147 7.52 1.13 -17.86
N VAL A 148 8.39 1.30 -16.87
CA VAL A 148 9.57 0.48 -16.62
C VAL A 148 9.15 -0.66 -15.70
N VAL A 149 9.01 -1.86 -16.24
CA VAL A 149 8.70 -3.05 -15.47
C VAL A 149 9.99 -3.66 -14.93
N VAL A 150 10.10 -3.75 -13.61
CA VAL A 150 11.25 -4.37 -12.95
C VAL A 150 10.90 -5.83 -12.66
N CYS A 151 11.31 -6.74 -13.55
CA CYS A 151 10.97 -8.16 -13.47
C CYS A 151 12.14 -9.06 -13.91
N ASP A 152 12.09 -10.32 -13.47
CA ASP A 152 12.98 -11.35 -14.00
C ASP A 152 12.68 -11.57 -15.50
N PRO A 153 13.70 -11.68 -16.38
CA PRO A 153 13.51 -11.86 -17.81
C PRO A 153 12.56 -13.00 -18.20
N SER A 154 12.47 -14.05 -17.38
CA SER A 154 11.55 -15.17 -17.60
C SER A 154 10.05 -14.82 -17.51
N TYR A 155 9.70 -13.60 -17.11
CA TYR A 155 8.32 -13.10 -17.03
C TYR A 155 8.07 -11.84 -17.90
N GLN A 156 9.01 -11.47 -18.78
CA GLN A 156 8.84 -10.30 -19.66
C GLN A 156 7.72 -10.51 -20.68
N ASP A 157 7.59 -11.74 -21.18
CA ASP A 157 6.56 -12.20 -22.12
C ASP A 157 5.14 -11.80 -21.67
N ILE A 158 4.82 -11.91 -20.38
CA ILE A 158 3.53 -11.49 -19.80
C ILE A 158 3.21 -10.02 -20.15
N PHE A 159 4.19 -9.13 -20.09
CA PHE A 159 4.00 -7.70 -20.33
C PHE A 159 4.13 -7.35 -21.81
N GLU A 160 4.98 -8.05 -22.56
CA GLU A 160 5.09 -7.91 -24.01
C GLU A 160 3.79 -8.30 -24.71
N ASP A 161 3.17 -9.41 -24.29
CA ASP A 161 1.85 -9.82 -24.78
C ASP A 161 0.80 -8.75 -24.47
N ALA A 162 0.81 -8.22 -23.24
CA ALA A 162 -0.10 -7.15 -22.82
C ALA A 162 0.12 -5.82 -23.57
N LYS A 163 1.37 -5.53 -24.00
CA LYS A 163 1.77 -4.29 -24.69
C LYS A 163 1.07 -4.10 -26.04
N HIS A 164 0.69 -5.18 -26.72
CA HIS A 164 -0.06 -5.11 -27.98
C HIS A 164 -1.40 -4.35 -27.86
N ASN A 165 -1.93 -4.21 -26.63
CA ASN A 165 -3.21 -3.56 -26.37
C ASN A 165 -3.08 -2.12 -25.83
N ILE A 166 -1.88 -1.55 -25.78
CA ILE A 166 -1.63 -0.23 -25.16
C ILE A 166 -0.63 0.61 -25.96
N LEU A 167 -0.74 1.93 -25.84
CA LEU A 167 0.13 2.89 -26.53
C LEU A 167 1.34 3.34 -25.71
N VAL A 168 1.29 3.23 -24.38
CA VAL A 168 2.39 3.64 -23.49
C VAL A 168 3.68 2.87 -23.80
N GLU A 169 4.83 3.52 -23.71
CA GLU A 169 6.12 2.87 -23.92
C GLU A 169 6.39 1.85 -22.81
N LEU A 170 6.91 0.68 -23.17
CA LEU A 170 7.25 -0.39 -22.24
C LEU A 170 8.75 -0.63 -22.24
N LYS A 171 9.35 -0.56 -21.07
CA LYS A 171 10.77 -0.87 -20.83
C LYS A 171 10.88 -1.92 -19.72
N PHE A 172 12.05 -2.54 -19.65
CA PHE A 172 12.36 -3.51 -18.61
C PHE A 172 13.66 -3.17 -17.88
N ALA A 173 13.70 -3.50 -16.60
CA ALA A 173 14.91 -3.48 -15.78
C ALA A 173 15.00 -4.76 -14.94
N LEU A 174 16.22 -5.13 -14.56
CA LEU A 174 16.45 -6.31 -13.74
C LEU A 174 16.08 -6.06 -12.27
N PRO A 175 15.54 -7.05 -11.55
CA PRO A 175 15.31 -6.94 -10.13
C PRO A 175 16.62 -7.02 -9.36
N GLY A 176 16.74 -6.21 -8.31
CA GLY A 176 17.86 -6.25 -7.40
C GLY A 176 17.70 -7.28 -6.28
N LYS A 177 18.66 -7.30 -5.35
CA LYS A 177 18.65 -8.23 -4.20
C LYS A 177 17.50 -7.88 -3.26
N GLU A 178 17.37 -6.60 -2.93
CA GLU A 178 16.32 -6.03 -2.10
C GLU A 178 15.35 -5.18 -2.95
N ARG A 179 14.25 -4.72 -2.32
CA ARG A 179 13.26 -3.88 -3.00
C ARG A 179 13.87 -2.56 -3.47
N GLN A 180 14.70 -1.92 -2.64
CA GLN A 180 15.37 -0.66 -2.98
C GLN A 180 16.29 -0.79 -4.21
N ASP A 181 17.00 -1.91 -4.33
CA ASP A 181 17.89 -2.17 -5.48
C ASP A 181 17.09 -2.31 -6.78
N SER A 182 15.88 -2.88 -6.67
CA SER A 182 14.95 -2.99 -7.80
C SER A 182 14.42 -1.62 -8.23
N VAL A 183 14.16 -0.73 -7.27
CA VAL A 183 13.75 0.66 -7.54
C VAL A 183 14.88 1.43 -8.21
N TYR A 184 16.10 1.31 -7.71
CA TYR A 184 17.28 1.90 -8.33
C TYR A 184 17.49 1.42 -9.77
N SER A 185 17.38 0.11 -10.00
CA SER A 185 17.48 -0.47 -11.35
C SER A 185 16.41 0.08 -12.30
N GLY A 186 15.17 0.27 -11.79
CA GLY A 186 14.11 0.92 -12.54
C GLY A 186 14.40 2.40 -12.83
N LEU A 187 14.94 3.12 -11.85
CA LEU A 187 15.30 4.54 -11.95
C LEU A 187 16.37 4.77 -13.03
N GLU A 188 17.34 3.88 -13.16
CA GLU A 188 18.37 3.98 -14.21
C GLU A 188 17.79 3.82 -15.63
N ALA A 189 16.61 3.21 -15.77
CA ALA A 189 15.95 2.96 -17.05
C ALA A 189 14.86 4.00 -17.41
N VAL A 190 14.49 4.88 -16.48
CA VAL A 190 13.49 5.93 -16.76
C VAL A 190 14.03 6.97 -17.74
N ASP A 191 13.13 7.59 -18.51
CA ASP A 191 13.44 8.71 -19.38
C ASP A 191 13.98 9.88 -18.54
N PRO A 192 15.17 10.41 -18.88
CA PRO A 192 15.79 11.50 -18.13
C PRO A 192 15.00 12.82 -18.20
N ASN A 193 14.02 12.95 -19.10
CA ASN A 193 13.15 14.12 -19.25
C ASN A 193 11.80 13.97 -18.54
N SER A 194 11.57 12.88 -17.80
CA SER A 194 10.36 12.75 -16.99
C SER A 194 10.39 13.75 -15.84
N GLU A 195 9.26 14.38 -15.56
CA GLU A 195 9.11 15.36 -14.46
C GLU A 195 8.88 14.64 -13.12
N LEU A 196 8.32 13.44 -13.16
CA LEU A 196 8.03 12.60 -12.00
C LEU A 196 8.37 11.13 -12.26
N VAL A 197 8.81 10.46 -11.20
CA VAL A 197 8.90 9.00 -11.12
C VAL A 197 7.80 8.49 -10.19
N CYS A 198 6.99 7.56 -10.68
CA CYS A 198 5.88 6.96 -9.97
C CYS A 198 6.17 5.48 -9.70
N ILE A 199 6.52 5.13 -8.47
CA ILE A 199 6.93 3.78 -8.08
C ILE A 199 5.71 3.03 -7.53
N HIS A 200 5.42 1.86 -8.10
CA HIS A 200 4.26 1.05 -7.68
C HIS A 200 4.60 -0.42 -7.49
N ASP A 201 4.07 -1.03 -6.43
CA ASP A 201 4.13 -2.47 -6.23
C ASP A 201 3.10 -3.16 -7.15
N SER A 202 3.54 -4.00 -8.08
CA SER A 202 2.63 -4.77 -8.96
C SER A 202 1.64 -5.68 -8.20
N ALA A 203 1.98 -6.04 -6.96
CA ALA A 203 1.12 -6.79 -6.05
C ALA A 203 -0.06 -5.96 -5.48
N ARG A 204 -0.22 -4.69 -5.85
CA ARG A 204 -1.41 -3.86 -5.55
C ARG A 204 -2.23 -3.69 -6.83
N PRO A 205 -3.08 -4.67 -7.19
CA PRO A 205 -3.81 -4.65 -8.45
C PRO A 205 -4.97 -3.64 -8.49
N LEU A 206 -5.40 -3.13 -7.34
CA LEU A 206 -6.65 -2.37 -7.17
C LEU A 206 -6.44 -0.86 -7.00
N VAL A 207 -5.30 -0.36 -7.46
CA VAL A 207 -5.02 1.08 -7.46
C VAL A 207 -6.02 1.79 -8.38
N LEU A 208 -6.61 2.90 -7.92
CA LEU A 208 -7.57 3.67 -8.69
C LEU A 208 -6.89 4.82 -9.42
N ALA A 209 -7.20 5.02 -10.70
CA ALA A 209 -6.61 6.11 -11.50
C ALA A 209 -6.80 7.50 -10.85
N GLY A 210 -7.95 7.73 -10.19
CA GLY A 210 -8.21 8.98 -9.47
C GLY A 210 -7.30 9.18 -8.25
N ASP A 211 -6.93 8.11 -7.55
CA ASP A 211 -5.97 8.20 -6.43
C ASP A 211 -4.55 8.42 -6.97
N VAL A 212 -4.19 7.77 -8.09
CA VAL A 212 -2.92 8.02 -8.77
C VAL A 212 -2.80 9.49 -9.21
N ALA A 213 -3.83 10.05 -9.84
CA ALA A 213 -3.83 11.44 -10.29
C ALA A 213 -3.58 12.42 -9.14
N LYS A 214 -4.22 12.22 -7.97
CA LYS A 214 -4.00 13.05 -6.78
C LYS A 214 -2.56 12.98 -6.27
N VAL A 215 -2.00 11.77 -6.13
CA VAL A 215 -0.63 11.63 -5.62
C VAL A 215 0.40 12.14 -6.63
N LEU A 216 0.11 12.10 -7.93
CA LEU A 216 0.93 12.76 -8.95
C LEU A 216 0.94 14.29 -8.77
N GLN A 217 -0.24 14.90 -8.55
CA GLN A 217 -0.33 16.35 -8.29
C GLN A 217 0.43 16.75 -7.02
N ASP A 218 0.23 16.02 -5.92
CA ASP A 218 0.95 16.27 -4.67
C ASP A 218 2.47 16.09 -4.83
N GLY A 219 2.90 15.05 -5.57
CA GLY A 219 4.30 14.81 -5.89
C GLY A 219 4.92 15.91 -6.77
N SER A 220 4.18 16.44 -7.74
CA SER A 220 4.61 17.59 -8.55
C SER A 220 4.86 18.84 -7.70
N ARG A 221 3.88 19.17 -6.84
CA ARG A 221 3.88 20.37 -6.01
C ARG A 221 4.90 20.33 -4.87
N ILE A 222 4.99 19.20 -4.16
CA ILE A 222 5.84 19.05 -2.96
C ILE A 222 7.23 18.50 -3.31
N GLY A 223 7.35 17.75 -4.41
CA GLY A 223 8.55 17.02 -4.80
C GLY A 223 8.54 15.55 -4.41
N ALA A 224 7.80 15.18 -3.36
CA ALA A 224 7.59 13.80 -2.96
C ALA A 224 6.21 13.62 -2.30
N ALA A 225 5.47 12.60 -2.74
CA ALA A 225 4.18 12.22 -2.17
C ALA A 225 3.98 10.70 -2.20
N VAL A 226 3.14 10.19 -1.31
CA VAL A 226 2.84 8.76 -1.17
C VAL A 226 1.36 8.55 -0.89
N LEU A 227 0.78 7.52 -1.50
CA LEU A 227 -0.55 7.07 -1.08
C LEU A 227 -0.50 6.46 0.32
N GLY A 228 -1.44 6.83 1.16
CA GLY A 228 -1.65 6.19 2.46
C GLY A 228 -3.10 6.25 2.90
N VAL A 229 -3.43 5.46 3.91
CA VAL A 229 -4.73 5.54 4.59
C VAL A 229 -4.53 5.66 6.10
N PRO A 230 -5.43 6.33 6.85
CA PRO A 230 -5.32 6.38 8.29
C PRO A 230 -5.38 4.96 8.88
N ALA A 231 -4.52 4.68 9.86
CA ALA A 231 -4.50 3.38 10.52
C ALA A 231 -5.86 3.12 11.22
N LYS A 232 -6.41 1.92 11.05
CA LYS A 232 -7.66 1.49 11.73
C LYS A 232 -7.36 0.71 13.01
N ALA A 233 -6.36 -0.15 12.97
CA ALA A 233 -5.95 -0.96 14.10
C ALA A 233 -5.45 -0.10 15.26
N THR A 234 -5.65 -0.57 16.49
CA THR A 234 -4.95 0.00 17.65
C THR A 234 -3.51 -0.53 17.63
N ILE A 235 -2.52 0.36 17.47
CA ILE A 235 -1.12 -0.02 17.40
C ILE A 235 -0.47 0.10 18.78
N LYS A 236 0.21 -0.97 19.20
CA LYS A 236 1.00 -1.04 20.43
C LYS A 236 2.47 -1.08 20.06
N GLU A 237 3.28 -0.32 20.79
CA GLU A 237 4.72 -0.56 20.86
C GLU A 237 4.95 -1.64 21.92
N ALA A 238 5.72 -2.67 21.57
CA ALA A 238 6.10 -3.75 22.47
C ALA A 238 7.62 -3.83 22.62
N ASN A 239 8.10 -4.30 23.76
CA ASN A 239 9.52 -4.56 23.99
C ASN A 239 9.94 -5.94 23.43
N ALA A 240 11.21 -6.30 23.60
CA ALA A 240 11.78 -7.55 23.08
C ALA A 240 11.07 -8.82 23.65
N GLU A 241 10.51 -8.73 24.84
CA GLU A 241 9.77 -9.82 25.51
C GLU A 241 8.26 -9.79 25.19
N SER A 242 7.82 -9.00 24.20
CA SER A 242 6.42 -8.86 23.76
C SER A 242 5.46 -8.26 24.80
N PHE A 243 5.97 -7.53 25.79
CA PHE A 243 5.13 -6.74 26.70
C PHE A 243 4.83 -5.37 26.11
N VAL A 244 3.59 -4.90 26.31
CA VAL A 244 3.14 -3.57 25.84
C VAL A 244 3.90 -2.47 26.57
N VAL A 245 4.60 -1.62 25.82
CA VAL A 245 5.30 -0.42 26.29
C VAL A 245 4.36 0.78 26.26
N LYS A 246 3.74 1.05 25.11
CA LYS A 246 2.78 2.14 24.95
C LYS A 246 1.77 1.87 23.84
N THR A 247 0.64 2.58 23.91
CA THR A 247 -0.32 2.66 22.80
C THR A 247 0.00 3.90 21.99
N LEU A 248 0.19 3.76 20.68
CA LEU A 248 0.44 4.89 19.80
C LEU A 248 -0.88 5.64 19.52
N ASP A 249 -0.83 6.97 19.39
CA ASP A 249 -2.00 7.75 19.00
C ASP A 249 -2.34 7.48 17.53
N ARG A 250 -3.37 6.66 17.30
CA ARG A 250 -3.81 6.26 15.97
C ARG A 250 -4.14 7.45 15.05
N LYS A 251 -4.48 8.62 15.59
CA LYS A 251 -4.79 9.82 14.78
C LYS A 251 -3.58 10.32 13.97
N THR A 252 -2.36 9.96 14.36
CA THR A 252 -1.14 10.35 13.67
C THR A 252 -0.50 9.19 12.88
N LEU A 253 -1.17 8.03 12.80
CA LEU A 253 -0.61 6.84 12.16
C LEU A 253 -1.31 6.57 10.85
N TRP A 254 -0.51 6.24 9.84
CA TRP A 254 -0.97 5.95 8.50
C TRP A 254 -0.36 4.65 7.99
N GLU A 255 -1.15 3.88 7.26
CA GLU A 255 -0.72 2.69 6.55
C GLU A 255 -0.25 3.11 5.16
N MET A 256 1.05 3.02 4.91
CA MET A 256 1.64 3.42 3.64
C MET A 256 1.28 2.44 2.51
N GLN A 257 1.00 3.01 1.35
CA GLN A 257 0.66 2.31 0.13
C GLN A 257 1.61 2.70 -1.00
N THR A 258 1.32 2.21 -2.20
CA THR A 258 1.90 2.71 -3.45
C THR A 258 0.73 3.09 -4.38
N PRO A 259 0.89 4.09 -5.27
CA PRO A 259 2.17 4.65 -5.70
C PRO A 259 2.87 5.58 -4.72
N GLN A 260 4.19 5.65 -4.85
CA GLN A 260 5.05 6.69 -4.28
C GLN A 260 5.60 7.52 -5.44
N VAL A 261 5.39 8.84 -5.39
CA VAL A 261 5.69 9.77 -6.48
C VAL A 261 6.77 10.73 -6.03
N ILE A 262 7.89 10.77 -6.75
CA ILE A 262 9.07 11.54 -6.37
C ILE A 262 9.66 12.21 -7.61
N LYS A 263 10.16 13.44 -7.48
CA LYS A 263 10.93 14.11 -8.54
C LYS A 263 12.23 13.32 -8.82
N PRO A 264 12.60 13.08 -10.09
CA PRO A 264 13.74 12.22 -10.42
C PRO A 264 15.04 12.66 -9.76
N ASP A 265 15.36 13.96 -9.78
CA ASP A 265 16.60 14.47 -9.18
C ASP A 265 16.64 14.27 -7.67
N LEU A 266 15.51 14.45 -6.99
CA LEU A 266 15.38 14.21 -5.56
C LEU A 266 15.61 12.73 -5.22
N LEU A 267 15.02 11.83 -6.01
CA LEU A 267 15.20 10.39 -5.83
C LEU A 267 16.65 9.95 -6.08
N LYS A 268 17.30 10.49 -7.13
CA LYS A 268 18.72 10.23 -7.44
C LYS A 268 19.63 10.68 -6.30
N SER A 269 19.50 11.92 -5.83
CA SER A 269 20.27 12.43 -4.69
C SER A 269 20.06 11.58 -3.42
N GLY A 270 18.85 11.05 -3.23
CA GLY A 270 18.54 10.18 -2.12
C GLY A 270 19.26 8.85 -2.20
N PHE A 271 19.26 8.19 -3.36
CA PHE A 271 20.04 6.98 -3.58
C PHE A 271 21.55 7.20 -3.44
N GLU A 272 22.07 8.34 -3.92
CA GLU A 272 23.49 8.70 -3.72
C GLU A 272 23.84 8.80 -2.23
N LEU A 273 22.98 9.42 -1.41
CA LEU A 273 23.16 9.51 0.04
C LEU A 273 23.12 8.13 0.70
N VAL A 274 22.07 7.36 0.43
CA VAL A 274 21.85 6.02 1.01
C VAL A 274 23.02 5.09 0.68
N ASN A 275 23.50 5.09 -0.57
CA ASN A 275 24.62 4.27 -1.01
C ASN A 275 25.95 4.72 -0.37
N ARG A 276 26.18 6.03 -0.26
CA ARG A 276 27.39 6.59 0.35
C ARG A 276 27.47 6.26 1.85
N GLU A 277 26.35 6.27 2.55
CA GLU A 277 26.28 6.10 4.00
C GLU A 277 25.93 4.67 4.44
N GLY A 278 25.59 3.78 3.51
CA GLY A 278 25.21 2.40 3.79
C GLY A 278 23.92 2.28 4.62
N LEU A 279 22.97 3.19 4.38
CA LEU A 279 21.70 3.23 5.11
C LEU A 279 20.74 2.13 4.61
N GLU A 280 19.98 1.54 5.52
CA GLU A 280 18.86 0.67 5.16
C GLU A 280 17.57 1.51 5.10
N VAL A 281 16.84 1.42 3.99
CA VAL A 281 15.55 2.11 3.81
C VAL A 281 14.40 1.12 3.78
N THR A 282 13.28 1.49 4.40
CA THR A 282 12.11 0.60 4.57
C THR A 282 11.08 0.75 3.46
N ASP A 283 11.09 1.87 2.75
CA ASP A 283 10.27 2.20 1.57
C ASP A 283 10.96 3.25 0.68
N ASP A 284 10.33 3.69 -0.42
CA ASP A 284 11.00 4.61 -1.36
C ASP A 284 11.02 6.05 -0.84
N VAL A 285 10.04 6.42 -0.02
CA VAL A 285 9.97 7.76 0.57
C VAL A 285 10.92 7.95 1.76
N SER A 286 11.32 6.89 2.49
CA SER A 286 12.36 6.99 3.52
C SER A 286 13.72 7.40 2.94
N ILE A 287 13.99 7.08 1.66
CA ILE A 287 15.14 7.64 0.91
C ILE A 287 15.08 9.18 0.88
N VAL A 288 13.88 9.73 0.67
CA VAL A 288 13.64 11.18 0.62
C VAL A 288 13.67 11.80 2.03
N GLU A 289 13.19 11.08 3.04
CA GLU A 289 13.25 11.51 4.43
C GLU A 289 14.70 11.68 4.93
N HIS A 290 15.63 10.83 4.47
CA HIS A 290 17.06 10.98 4.77
C HIS A 290 17.66 12.28 4.22
N LEU A 291 17.11 12.82 3.14
CA LEU A 291 17.46 14.15 2.63
C LEU A 291 16.83 15.30 3.41
N ARG A 292 16.00 15.00 4.43
CA ARG A 292 15.18 15.96 5.18
C ARG A 292 14.19 16.74 4.30
N HIS A 293 13.84 16.17 3.14
CA HIS A 293 12.82 16.73 2.28
C HIS A 293 11.44 16.26 2.74
N PRO A 294 10.41 17.13 2.80
CA PRO A 294 9.08 16.74 3.24
C PRO A 294 8.43 15.77 2.24
N VAL A 295 7.79 14.73 2.78
CA VAL A 295 6.97 13.79 2.01
C VAL A 295 5.50 14.02 2.37
N TYR A 296 4.66 14.23 1.37
CA TYR A 296 3.22 14.42 1.59
C TYR A 296 2.46 13.10 1.52
N ILE A 297 1.55 12.85 2.46
CA ILE A 297 0.68 11.67 2.42
C ILE A 297 -0.62 12.08 1.72
N THR A 298 -0.83 11.55 0.53
CA THR A 298 -2.09 11.67 -0.20
C THR A 298 -3.03 10.56 0.26
N GLU A 299 -4.24 10.92 0.70
CA GLU A 299 -5.22 9.92 1.13
C GLU A 299 -5.69 9.08 -0.06
N GLY A 300 -5.47 7.76 0.03
CA GLY A 300 -5.90 6.77 -0.94
C GLY A 300 -7.08 5.93 -0.47
N SER A 301 -7.33 4.82 -1.18
CA SER A 301 -8.39 3.88 -0.82
C SER A 301 -7.90 2.71 0.05
N TYR A 302 -8.73 2.28 1.02
CA TYR A 302 -8.54 1.02 1.74
C TYR A 302 -8.61 -0.22 0.82
N THR A 303 -9.23 -0.10 -0.36
CA THR A 303 -9.29 -1.19 -1.34
C THR A 303 -7.99 -1.39 -2.10
N ASN A 304 -7.02 -0.45 -2.02
CA ASN A 304 -5.69 -0.56 -2.62
C ASN A 304 -4.77 -1.51 -1.82
N ILE A 305 -5.29 -2.70 -1.52
CA ILE A 305 -4.60 -3.73 -0.75
C ILE A 305 -3.41 -4.27 -1.52
N LYS A 306 -2.39 -4.71 -0.78
CA LYS A 306 -1.28 -5.48 -1.33
C LYS A 306 -1.61 -6.96 -1.20
N VAL A 307 -1.70 -7.67 -2.31
CA VAL A 307 -1.88 -9.12 -2.30
C VAL A 307 -0.60 -9.77 -1.80
N THR A 308 -0.66 -10.38 -0.62
CA THR A 308 0.46 -11.03 0.05
C THR A 308 0.17 -12.45 0.51
N THR A 309 -1.11 -12.78 0.67
CA THR A 309 -1.65 -14.05 1.16
C THR A 309 -2.78 -14.56 0.24
N PRO A 310 -3.16 -15.85 0.33
CA PRO A 310 -4.33 -16.37 -0.38
C PRO A 310 -5.63 -15.65 -0.02
N ASP A 311 -5.81 -15.25 1.23
CA ASP A 311 -6.99 -14.51 1.68
C ASP A 311 -7.06 -13.12 1.01
N ASP A 312 -5.92 -12.47 0.78
CA ASP A 312 -5.87 -11.20 0.04
C ASP A 312 -6.34 -11.37 -1.41
N LEU A 313 -6.08 -12.53 -2.03
CA LEU A 313 -6.53 -12.82 -3.40
C LEU A 313 -8.06 -12.92 -3.45
N LEU A 314 -8.66 -13.65 -2.52
CA LEU A 314 -10.12 -13.77 -2.40
C LEU A 314 -10.77 -12.40 -2.16
N LEU A 315 -10.16 -11.58 -1.31
CA LEU A 315 -10.62 -10.22 -1.07
C LEU A 315 -10.52 -9.38 -2.35
N ALA A 316 -9.42 -9.47 -3.09
CA ALA A 316 -9.23 -8.73 -4.33
C ALA A 316 -10.26 -9.12 -5.41
N GLU A 317 -10.56 -10.41 -5.55
CA GLU A 317 -11.61 -10.90 -6.46
C GLU A 317 -12.98 -10.29 -6.14
N ARG A 318 -13.33 -10.23 -4.84
CA ARG A 318 -14.60 -9.67 -4.39
C ARG A 318 -14.69 -8.17 -4.56
N ILE A 319 -13.58 -7.44 -4.44
CA ILE A 319 -13.55 -6.00 -4.72
C ILE A 319 -13.75 -5.75 -6.22
N LEU A 320 -13.12 -6.55 -7.09
CA LEU A 320 -13.26 -6.40 -8.55
C LEU A 320 -14.62 -6.83 -9.09
N ASN A 321 -15.27 -7.78 -8.42
CA ASN A 321 -16.58 -8.30 -8.81
C ASN A 321 -17.56 -8.21 -7.63
N PRO A 322 -18.04 -7.00 -7.29
CA PRO A 322 -18.98 -6.82 -6.20
C PRO A 322 -20.28 -7.56 -6.52
N VAL A 323 -20.81 -8.29 -5.55
CA VAL A 323 -22.13 -8.92 -5.70
C VAL A 323 -23.17 -7.80 -5.78
N ALA A 324 -23.96 -7.81 -6.85
CA ALA A 324 -25.07 -6.89 -7.08
C ALA A 324 -26.16 -6.99 -6.00
#